data_AF-A0A1Y2MPY1-F1
#
_entry.id   AF-A0A1Y2MPY1-F1
#
_cell.length_a   1.000
_cell.length_b   1.000
_cell.length_c   1.000
_cell.angle_alpha   90.00
_cell.angle_beta   90.00
_cell.angle_gamma   90.00
#
_symmetry.space_group_name_H-M   'P 1'
#
loop_
_entity.id
_entity.type
_entity.pdbx_description
1 polymer ?
#
loop_
_entity_poly.entity_id
_entity_poly.type
_entity_poly.pdbx_seq_one_letter_code
_entity_poly.pdbx_strand_id
1 'polypeptide(L)'
;MAHNDGEQPEPAGCGGPSGPEPADSPGAGSDSPASRGAGSDTPAGHGASGASGSAAGWPPLTAPLRSRLAEIAGTALAGMPAADVPGPLRRFARFTPAKRARLGGQALVARLEQDAAFRAAVVAWWAENRAGELELPPEEAGAGHAAPGGEPAAPGGPAGNGPVGNGAPGNGAAGNGAAGNGATGNAPPLPAPVDKLDAAAVALLTGDPLAARRVAEAEQTGDLSSLRAERDEAIAKVDKVTAELERAQAELVEERERARSVVAEQQAEYQQMRRRVSEQGARLRTALDTRAELETEVAALRAGADERLAAARADAERERERADAERRRADAAAREVAAARQAAREARRGDEVRLELLLDTVGGAIAGLRRELDVGAGGPRPADLVAGTATADPTGGAVNGRAGLPVDGLAALDTLLAMPSVHVIVDGYNVSKTGYPDLPLADQRTRLVGQLGALGARTGAEITVVFDGAAVSAAPLRGGRGVRVLFSEAGVIADDVIRDLVAAEPLGRPLLVATSDQEVVRSVRRRGAHSVPSTVLLRRLRG
;
A
#
# COMPACT_ATOMS: atom_id res chain seq x y z
N MET A 1 -46.72 -31.42 2.87
CA MET A 1 -46.70 -30.01 3.28
C MET A 1 -45.91 -29.26 2.21
N ALA A 2 -46.58 -28.89 1.11
CA ALA A 2 -47.02 -27.50 0.82
C ALA A 2 -45.81 -26.59 0.57
N HIS A 3 -45.32 -26.49 -0.69
CA HIS A 3 -45.66 -25.42 -1.66
C HIS A 3 -45.75 -24.03 -1.02
N ASN A 4 -44.80 -23.13 -1.29
CA ASN A 4 -44.97 -22.12 -2.35
C ASN A 4 -43.73 -21.23 -2.51
N ASP A 5 -43.55 -20.80 -3.75
CA ASP A 5 -42.50 -19.97 -4.34
C ASP A 5 -42.47 -18.52 -3.82
N GLY A 6 -41.32 -17.87 -4.01
CA GLY A 6 -41.07 -16.47 -3.64
C GLY A 6 -39.94 -15.85 -4.44
N GLU A 7 -40.07 -15.94 -5.76
CA GLU A 7 -39.33 -15.19 -6.78
C GLU A 7 -39.55 -13.68 -6.56
N GLN A 8 -38.48 -12.89 -6.48
CA GLN A 8 -38.56 -11.42 -6.47
C GLN A 8 -38.15 -10.87 -7.85
N PRO A 9 -39.08 -10.24 -8.59
CA PRO A 9 -38.78 -9.50 -9.80
C PRO A 9 -38.46 -8.02 -9.51
N GLU A 10 -37.60 -7.45 -10.34
CA GLU A 10 -37.25 -6.02 -10.40
C GLU A 10 -38.47 -5.14 -10.78
N PRO A 11 -38.57 -3.90 -10.25
CA PRO A 11 -39.60 -2.97 -10.68
C PRO A 11 -39.19 -2.13 -11.89
N ALA A 12 -40.18 -1.93 -12.75
CA ALA A 12 -40.18 -1.19 -14.01
C ALA A 12 -39.61 0.24 -13.95
N GLY A 13 -38.78 0.58 -14.94
CA GLY A 13 -38.42 1.94 -15.33
C GLY A 13 -38.96 2.25 -16.73
N CYS A 14 -39.67 3.36 -16.84
CA CYS A 14 -40.53 3.76 -17.95
C CYS A 14 -39.80 4.09 -19.28
N GLY A 15 -40.59 4.03 -20.35
CA GLY A 15 -40.20 4.15 -21.75
C GLY A 15 -39.45 5.42 -22.15
N GLY A 16 -38.47 5.23 -23.03
CA GLY A 16 -37.91 6.30 -23.86
C GLY A 16 -38.65 6.36 -25.21
N PRO A 17 -38.96 7.56 -25.73
CA PRO A 17 -39.31 7.70 -27.13
C PRO A 17 -38.11 8.14 -27.96
N SER A 18 -38.03 7.49 -29.13
CA SER A 18 -37.16 7.71 -30.27
C SER A 18 -37.06 9.17 -30.72
N GLY A 19 -35.91 9.51 -31.32
CA GLY A 19 -35.66 10.80 -31.97
C GLY A 19 -36.60 11.09 -33.16
N PRO A 20 -36.51 12.29 -33.74
CA PRO A 20 -35.92 12.34 -35.09
C PRO A 20 -35.12 13.63 -35.41
N GLU A 21 -34.33 13.50 -36.48
CA GLU A 21 -33.57 14.53 -37.21
C GLU A 21 -34.47 15.26 -38.25
N PRO A 22 -33.99 16.17 -39.12
CA PRO A 22 -34.42 17.58 -39.20
C PRO A 22 -35.27 17.93 -40.44
N ALA A 23 -36.02 19.04 -40.40
CA ALA A 23 -36.52 19.72 -41.61
C ALA A 23 -36.98 21.17 -41.37
N ASP A 24 -36.62 22.01 -42.35
CA ASP A 24 -37.33 23.15 -42.95
C ASP A 24 -37.94 24.29 -42.11
N SER A 25 -37.53 25.51 -42.49
CA SER A 25 -38.14 26.79 -42.12
C SER A 25 -39.04 27.30 -43.26
N PRO A 26 -40.31 27.68 -42.98
CA PRO A 26 -41.09 28.50 -43.90
C PRO A 26 -41.18 29.96 -43.43
N GLY A 27 -41.28 30.87 -44.41
CA GLY A 27 -41.49 32.30 -44.19
C GLY A 27 -42.95 32.74 -44.14
N ALA A 28 -43.16 33.91 -43.55
CA ALA A 28 -44.23 34.93 -43.70
C ALA A 28 -44.08 35.87 -42.49
N GLY A 29 -44.26 37.19 -42.51
CA GLY A 29 -44.77 38.12 -43.49
C GLY A 29 -44.61 39.54 -42.94
N SER A 30 -44.81 40.50 -43.82
CA SER A 30 -44.81 41.95 -43.67
C SER A 30 -45.71 42.50 -42.55
N ASP A 31 -45.26 43.57 -41.87
CA ASP A 31 -46.00 44.84 -41.81
C ASP A 31 -45.25 45.89 -40.97
N SER A 32 -44.91 47.03 -41.59
CA SER A 32 -44.87 48.33 -40.90
C SER A 32 -44.95 49.47 -41.93
N PRO A 33 -45.73 50.52 -41.66
CA PRO A 33 -46.30 51.36 -42.71
C PRO A 33 -45.53 52.66 -42.95
N ALA A 34 -45.67 53.16 -44.17
CA ALA A 34 -45.33 54.52 -44.54
C ALA A 34 -46.40 55.52 -44.05
N SER A 35 -45.97 56.67 -43.52
CA SER A 35 -46.80 57.89 -43.49
C SER A 35 -46.02 59.07 -44.07
N ARG A 36 -46.57 59.62 -45.14
CA ARG A 36 -46.21 60.89 -45.77
C ARG A 36 -46.67 62.07 -44.91
N GLY A 37 -46.00 63.22 -45.03
CA GLY A 37 -46.67 64.51 -44.87
C GLY A 37 -45.79 65.68 -44.42
N ALA A 38 -45.73 66.72 -45.28
CA ALA A 38 -45.48 68.15 -45.00
C ALA A 38 -44.07 68.54 -44.49
N GLY A 39 -43.32 69.47 -45.08
CA GLY A 39 -43.68 70.58 -45.95
C GLY A 39 -44.09 71.82 -45.14
N SER A 40 -43.13 72.70 -44.82
CA SER A 40 -43.28 74.18 -44.87
C SER A 40 -42.08 74.91 -44.26
N ASP A 41 -41.62 75.91 -45.02
CA ASP A 41 -41.20 77.25 -44.60
C ASP A 41 -40.02 77.46 -43.64
N THR A 42 -38.84 77.69 -44.24
CA THR A 42 -37.88 78.67 -43.74
C THR A 42 -37.82 79.85 -44.71
N PRO A 43 -38.11 81.09 -44.31
CA PRO A 43 -38.08 82.23 -45.20
C PRO A 43 -36.63 82.71 -45.38
N ALA A 44 -36.06 82.51 -46.57
CA ALA A 44 -34.87 83.22 -47.00
C ALA A 44 -35.28 84.65 -47.41
N GLY A 45 -35.06 85.58 -46.48
CA GLY A 45 -35.28 87.01 -46.70
C GLY A 45 -34.30 87.58 -47.73
N HIS A 46 -34.87 88.01 -48.86
CA HIS A 46 -34.55 89.20 -49.64
C HIS A 46 -33.14 89.80 -49.50
N GLY A 47 -32.36 89.65 -50.57
CA GLY A 47 -31.34 90.61 -50.93
C GLY A 47 -31.98 91.97 -51.26
N ALA A 48 -31.51 93.01 -50.59
CA ALA A 48 -31.57 94.40 -51.04
C ALA A 48 -30.12 94.79 -51.40
N SER A 49 -29.79 94.92 -52.67
CA SER A 49 -29.89 96.17 -53.46
C SER A 49 -28.97 97.28 -52.95
N GLY A 50 -27.95 97.57 -53.76
CA GLY A 50 -27.80 98.90 -54.34
C GLY A 50 -27.38 100.03 -53.40
N ALA A 51 -26.10 100.38 -53.51
CA ALA A 51 -25.53 101.63 -53.07
C ALA A 51 -26.41 102.86 -53.43
N SER A 52 -26.69 103.68 -52.41
CA SER A 52 -26.94 105.11 -52.57
C SER A 52 -26.29 105.84 -51.39
N GLY A 53 -25.68 106.99 -51.69
CA GLY A 53 -24.71 107.67 -50.84
C GLY A 53 -25.25 108.31 -49.56
N SER A 54 -24.34 108.37 -48.59
CA SER A 54 -24.29 109.22 -47.39
C SER A 54 -25.57 109.40 -46.56
N ALA A 55 -25.71 108.54 -45.55
CA ALA A 55 -26.02 108.97 -44.18
C ALA A 55 -25.30 108.01 -43.22
N ALA A 56 -24.46 108.55 -42.33
CA ALA A 56 -23.63 107.78 -41.41
C ALA A 56 -24.47 106.99 -40.39
N GLY A 57 -24.71 105.70 -40.65
CA GLY A 57 -25.31 104.74 -39.71
C GLY A 57 -24.30 103.65 -39.36
N TRP A 58 -24.34 103.15 -38.13
CA TRP A 58 -23.45 102.06 -37.70
C TRP A 58 -23.81 100.74 -38.40
N PRO A 59 -22.84 99.84 -38.66
CA PRO A 59 -23.12 98.48 -39.13
C PRO A 59 -23.95 97.70 -38.08
N PRO A 60 -24.66 96.62 -38.47
CA PRO A 60 -25.42 95.81 -37.53
C PRO A 60 -24.52 95.30 -36.41
N LEU A 61 -24.85 95.63 -35.16
CA LEU A 61 -23.98 95.37 -34.02
C LEU A 61 -24.24 93.99 -33.39
N THR A 62 -23.18 93.19 -33.21
CA THR A 62 -23.27 91.94 -32.45
C THR A 62 -23.56 92.14 -30.97
N ALA A 63 -24.04 91.09 -30.31
CA ALA A 63 -24.33 91.13 -28.88
C ALA A 63 -23.10 91.48 -28.01
N PRO A 64 -21.89 90.93 -28.25
CA PRO A 64 -20.68 91.32 -27.51
C PRO A 64 -20.32 92.79 -27.69
N LEU A 65 -20.41 93.29 -28.93
CA LEU A 65 -20.08 94.68 -29.25
C LEU A 65 -21.10 95.67 -28.64
N ARG A 66 -22.39 95.32 -28.66
CA ARG A 66 -23.44 96.09 -27.98
C ARG A 66 -23.24 96.15 -26.47
N SER A 67 -22.88 95.03 -25.84
CA SER A 67 -22.58 94.99 -24.41
C SER A 67 -21.38 95.88 -24.09
N ARG A 68 -20.32 95.80 -24.91
CA ARG A 68 -19.10 96.58 -24.71
C ARG A 68 -19.33 98.08 -24.89
N LEU A 69 -20.05 98.49 -25.93
CA LEU A 69 -20.45 99.89 -26.14
C LEU A 69 -21.32 100.42 -24.98
N ALA A 70 -22.23 99.60 -24.45
CA ALA A 70 -23.03 99.95 -23.28
C ALA A 70 -22.19 100.12 -22.00
N GLU A 71 -21.14 99.32 -21.81
CA GLU A 71 -20.19 99.47 -20.71
C GLU A 71 -19.35 100.75 -20.83
N ILE A 72 -18.87 101.05 -22.04
CA ILE A 72 -18.08 102.26 -22.33
C ILE A 72 -18.92 103.52 -22.07
N ALA A 73 -20.12 103.59 -22.64
CA ALA A 73 -21.05 104.71 -22.40
C ALA A 73 -21.52 104.76 -20.94
N GLY A 74 -21.82 103.61 -20.35
CA GLY A 74 -22.27 103.50 -18.98
C GLY A 74 -21.21 103.99 -17.99
N THR A 75 -19.93 103.77 -18.25
CA THR A 75 -18.81 104.25 -17.43
C THR A 75 -18.69 105.77 -17.53
N ALA A 76 -18.70 106.33 -18.75
CA ALA A 76 -18.61 107.78 -18.97
C ALA A 76 -19.79 108.57 -18.40
N LEU A 77 -21.01 108.01 -18.48
CA LEU A 77 -22.25 108.69 -18.06
C LEU A 77 -22.24 109.21 -16.61
N ALA A 78 -21.47 108.59 -15.71
CA ALA A 78 -21.42 109.02 -14.31
C ALA A 78 -20.52 110.25 -14.07
N GLY A 79 -19.53 110.48 -14.94
CA GLY A 79 -18.56 111.56 -14.77
C GLY A 79 -18.73 112.74 -15.72
N MET A 80 -19.72 112.69 -16.63
CA MET A 80 -19.99 113.78 -17.57
C MET A 80 -20.80 114.92 -16.94
N PRO A 81 -20.55 116.19 -17.31
CA PRO A 81 -21.39 117.32 -16.91
C PRO A 81 -22.85 117.12 -17.31
N ALA A 82 -23.79 117.60 -16.47
CA ALA A 82 -25.23 117.44 -16.73
C ALA A 82 -25.72 118.09 -18.04
N ALA A 83 -24.94 119.03 -18.59
CA ALA A 83 -25.16 119.66 -19.89
C ALA A 83 -24.95 118.69 -21.07
N ASP A 84 -24.01 117.76 -20.93
CA ASP A 84 -23.59 116.83 -21.99
C ASP A 84 -24.34 115.49 -21.93
N VAL A 85 -25.21 115.31 -20.92
CA VAL A 85 -26.03 114.11 -20.73
C VAL A 85 -27.44 114.28 -21.35
N PRO A 86 -27.78 113.48 -22.38
CA PRO A 86 -29.10 113.50 -23.00
C PRO A 86 -30.23 113.18 -22.02
N GLY A 87 -31.36 113.91 -22.12
CA GLY A 87 -32.51 113.79 -21.22
C GLY A 87 -32.99 112.35 -20.95
N PRO A 88 -33.13 111.46 -21.95
CA PRO A 88 -33.55 110.07 -21.75
C PRO A 88 -32.60 109.24 -20.90
N LEU A 89 -31.30 109.61 -20.83
CA LEU A 89 -30.26 108.84 -20.14
C LEU A 89 -30.01 109.29 -18.69
N ARG A 90 -30.49 110.48 -18.30
CA ARG A 90 -30.29 111.05 -16.95
C ARG A 90 -30.76 110.14 -15.83
N ARG A 91 -31.86 109.41 -16.03
CA ARG A 91 -32.38 108.43 -15.05
C ARG A 91 -31.41 107.29 -14.76
N PHE A 92 -30.51 106.99 -15.70
CA PHE A 92 -29.56 105.89 -15.58
C PHE A 92 -28.24 106.34 -14.94
N ALA A 93 -27.88 107.63 -15.00
CA ALA A 93 -26.63 108.16 -14.44
C ALA A 93 -26.44 107.85 -12.94
N ARG A 94 -27.53 107.76 -12.18
CA ARG A 94 -27.53 107.46 -10.73
C ARG A 94 -27.23 106.01 -10.33
N PHE A 95 -27.27 105.05 -11.27
CA PHE A 95 -27.03 103.63 -10.94
C PHE A 95 -25.54 103.31 -10.90
N THR A 96 -25.14 102.15 -10.34
CA THR A 96 -23.74 101.66 -10.39
C THR A 96 -23.33 101.30 -11.81
N PRO A 97 -22.02 101.39 -12.19
CA PRO A 97 -21.55 101.15 -13.56
C PRO A 97 -22.10 99.87 -14.22
N ALA A 98 -22.03 98.74 -13.52
CA ALA A 98 -22.55 97.46 -14.01
C ALA A 98 -24.08 97.46 -14.23
N LYS A 99 -24.84 98.14 -13.36
CA LYS A 99 -26.30 98.27 -13.51
C LYS A 99 -26.68 99.24 -14.64
N ARG A 100 -25.85 100.25 -14.93
CA ARG A 100 -26.05 101.18 -16.06
C ARG A 100 -25.90 100.48 -17.40
N ALA A 101 -24.83 99.71 -17.58
CA ALA A 101 -24.62 98.91 -18.78
C ALA A 101 -25.73 97.87 -18.99
N ARG A 102 -26.16 97.17 -17.92
CA ARG A 102 -27.18 96.11 -18.00
C ARG A 102 -28.62 96.62 -18.18
N LEU A 103 -29.05 97.65 -17.45
CA LEU A 103 -30.44 98.14 -17.47
C LEU A 103 -30.65 99.30 -18.47
N GLY A 104 -29.60 100.08 -18.73
CA GLY A 104 -29.63 101.20 -19.66
C GLY A 104 -29.01 100.88 -21.02
N GLY A 105 -28.43 99.68 -21.22
CA GLY A 105 -27.58 99.35 -22.37
C GLY A 105 -28.22 99.61 -23.73
N GLN A 106 -29.46 99.17 -23.95
CA GLN A 106 -30.16 99.43 -25.21
C GLN A 106 -30.37 100.93 -25.47
N ALA A 107 -30.74 101.70 -24.43
CA ALA A 107 -30.94 103.14 -24.55
C ALA A 107 -29.62 103.90 -24.73
N LEU A 108 -28.54 103.42 -24.11
CA LEU A 108 -27.19 103.97 -24.24
C LEU A 108 -26.65 103.76 -25.65
N VAL A 109 -26.70 102.55 -26.17
CA VAL A 109 -26.23 102.22 -27.52
C VAL A 109 -27.05 102.93 -28.59
N ALA A 110 -28.39 102.95 -28.46
CA ALA A 110 -29.25 103.67 -29.41
C ALA A 110 -28.95 105.18 -29.41
N ARG A 111 -28.64 105.78 -28.24
CA ARG A 111 -28.31 107.21 -28.18
C ARG A 111 -26.90 107.49 -28.69
N LEU A 112 -25.94 106.59 -28.43
CA LEU A 112 -24.62 106.66 -29.05
C LEU A 112 -24.75 106.63 -30.57
N GLU A 113 -25.57 105.77 -31.15
CA GLU A 113 -25.74 105.73 -32.61
C GLU A 113 -26.38 107.01 -33.18
N GLN A 114 -27.38 107.57 -32.52
CA GLN A 114 -28.19 108.69 -33.03
C GLN A 114 -27.64 110.08 -32.74
N ASP A 115 -26.79 110.26 -31.72
CA ASP A 115 -26.36 111.57 -31.23
C ASP A 115 -24.83 111.73 -31.26
N ALA A 116 -24.34 112.44 -32.27
CA ALA A 116 -22.92 112.70 -32.46
C ALA A 116 -22.29 113.55 -31.33
N ALA A 117 -23.05 114.48 -30.74
CA ALA A 117 -22.56 115.31 -29.64
C ALA A 117 -22.35 114.46 -28.38
N PHE A 118 -23.30 113.55 -28.11
CA PHE A 118 -23.16 112.59 -27.01
C PHE A 118 -22.00 111.60 -27.23
N ARG A 119 -21.81 111.09 -28.45
CA ARG A 119 -20.62 110.27 -28.77
C ARG A 119 -19.32 111.01 -28.52
N ALA A 120 -19.21 112.24 -29.02
CA ALA A 120 -18.02 113.07 -28.85
C ALA A 120 -17.74 113.37 -27.37
N ALA A 121 -18.78 113.65 -26.57
CA ALA A 121 -18.66 113.83 -25.12
C ALA A 121 -18.17 112.56 -24.41
N VAL A 122 -18.67 111.39 -24.79
CA VAL A 122 -18.20 110.11 -24.26
C VAL A 122 -16.72 109.88 -24.59
N VAL A 123 -16.30 110.10 -25.84
CA VAL A 123 -14.89 109.97 -26.25
C VAL A 123 -14.00 110.97 -25.50
N ALA A 124 -14.41 112.24 -25.43
CA ALA A 124 -13.66 113.28 -24.72
C ALA A 124 -13.50 112.97 -23.23
N TRP A 125 -14.56 112.48 -22.58
CA TRP A 125 -14.53 112.08 -21.17
C TRP A 125 -13.54 110.94 -20.93
N TRP A 126 -13.49 109.95 -21.83
CA TRP A 126 -12.54 108.83 -21.73
C TRP A 126 -11.10 109.28 -21.96
N ALA A 127 -10.86 110.18 -22.92
CA ALA A 127 -9.53 110.74 -23.17
C ALA A 127 -9.01 111.54 -21.96
N GLU A 128 -9.88 112.26 -21.25
CA GLU A 128 -9.51 113.07 -20.08
C GLU A 128 -9.29 112.23 -18.81
N ASN A 129 -10.19 111.27 -18.54
CA ASN A 129 -10.20 110.56 -17.25
C ASN A 129 -9.47 109.21 -17.28
N ARG A 130 -9.26 108.64 -18.47
CA ARG A 130 -8.73 107.29 -18.69
C ARG A 130 -7.90 107.22 -19.98
N ALA A 131 -6.96 108.15 -20.12
CA ALA A 131 -6.05 108.22 -21.26
C ALA A 131 -5.34 106.86 -21.50
N GLY A 132 -5.32 106.40 -22.75
CA GLY A 132 -4.73 105.12 -23.15
C GLY A 132 -5.62 103.87 -23.07
N GLU A 133 -6.82 103.92 -22.45
CA GLU A 133 -7.71 102.73 -22.32
C GLU A 133 -8.62 102.51 -23.55
N LEU A 134 -8.88 103.56 -24.35
CA LEU A 134 -9.74 103.53 -25.55
C LEU A 134 -9.08 104.25 -26.74
N GLU A 135 -7.80 103.94 -27.00
CA GLU A 135 -7.08 104.50 -28.14
C GLU A 135 -6.97 103.45 -29.26
N LEU A 136 -7.30 103.88 -30.48
CA LEU A 136 -6.92 103.13 -31.67
C LEU A 136 -5.40 103.27 -31.83
N PRO A 137 -4.64 102.21 -32.12
CA PRO A 137 -3.22 102.34 -32.42
C PRO A 137 -3.04 103.40 -33.51
N PRO A 138 -2.01 104.26 -33.43
CA PRO A 138 -1.71 105.17 -34.53
C PRO A 138 -1.53 104.37 -35.82
N GLU A 139 -2.08 104.88 -36.91
CA GLU A 139 -1.72 104.44 -38.26
C GLU A 139 -0.23 104.75 -38.46
N GLU A 140 0.66 103.85 -38.04
CA GLU A 140 2.04 103.92 -38.48
C GLU A 140 2.07 103.61 -39.98
N ALA A 141 2.02 104.69 -40.76
CA ALA A 141 2.48 104.69 -42.13
C ALA A 141 3.95 104.23 -42.14
N GLY A 142 4.16 102.95 -42.42
CA GLY A 142 5.43 102.40 -42.90
C GLY A 142 6.65 102.66 -42.01
N ALA A 143 6.71 101.99 -40.85
CA ALA A 143 7.99 101.67 -40.23
C ALA A 143 8.21 100.17 -40.33
N GLY A 144 9.12 99.78 -41.23
CA GLY A 144 9.61 98.41 -41.30
C GLY A 144 10.17 98.00 -39.94
N HIS A 145 9.45 97.18 -39.20
CA HIS A 145 10.03 96.39 -38.12
C HIS A 145 10.19 94.97 -38.62
N ALA A 146 11.42 94.69 -39.06
CA ALA A 146 11.92 93.36 -39.31
C ALA A 146 11.69 92.50 -38.05
N ALA A 147 10.84 91.48 -38.18
CA ALA A 147 10.99 90.29 -37.37
C ALA A 147 12.10 89.43 -38.01
N PRO A 148 13.08 88.96 -37.21
CA PRO A 148 14.32 88.40 -37.70
C PRO A 148 14.11 87.03 -38.34
N GLY A 149 15.03 86.76 -39.27
CA GLY A 149 15.45 85.47 -39.83
C GLY A 149 14.73 84.23 -39.34
N GLY A 150 14.15 83.52 -40.31
CA GLY A 150 14.21 82.07 -40.28
C GLY A 150 15.64 81.63 -39.96
N GLU A 151 15.79 80.84 -38.91
CA GLU A 151 17.03 80.13 -38.67
C GLU A 151 17.28 79.15 -39.82
N PRO A 152 18.51 79.13 -40.35
CA PRO A 152 18.87 78.32 -41.49
C PRO A 152 19.06 76.87 -41.07
N ALA A 153 18.56 75.97 -41.90
CA ALA A 153 19.05 74.61 -41.96
C ALA A 153 20.56 74.63 -42.29
N ALA A 154 21.33 73.89 -41.49
CA ALA A 154 22.72 73.53 -41.77
C ALA A 154 22.88 71.99 -41.67
N PRO A 155 23.90 71.40 -42.34
CA PRO A 155 23.75 70.16 -43.11
C PRO A 155 24.54 68.95 -42.56
N GLY A 156 24.19 67.75 -43.07
CA GLY A 156 25.04 66.53 -43.21
C GLY A 156 25.53 65.88 -41.91
N GLY A 157 25.32 64.60 -41.61
CA GLY A 157 25.35 63.32 -42.35
C GLY A 157 25.84 62.25 -41.33
N PRO A 158 26.28 61.02 -41.70
CA PRO A 158 25.94 60.17 -42.83
C PRO A 158 25.40 58.77 -42.40
N ALA A 159 24.85 58.07 -43.39
CA ALA A 159 24.91 56.63 -43.66
C ALA A 159 25.05 55.60 -42.52
N GLY A 160 24.04 54.73 -42.41
CA GLY A 160 24.15 53.37 -41.88
C GLY A 160 23.26 52.44 -42.70
N ASN A 161 23.89 51.60 -43.53
CA ASN A 161 23.26 50.66 -44.45
C ASN A 161 22.73 49.39 -43.75
N GLY A 162 21.46 49.06 -44.01
CA GLY A 162 20.93 47.72 -44.34
C GLY A 162 20.49 46.78 -43.20
N PRO A 163 19.73 45.68 -43.49
CA PRO A 163 19.01 45.35 -44.71
C PRO A 163 17.52 44.93 -44.51
N VAL A 164 16.78 45.04 -45.62
CA VAL A 164 15.52 44.37 -46.06
C VAL A 164 14.77 43.39 -45.14
N GLY A 165 13.47 43.63 -45.02
CA GLY A 165 12.44 42.65 -44.67
C GLY A 165 11.05 43.12 -45.13
N ASN A 166 10.49 42.43 -46.11
CA ASN A 166 9.23 42.71 -46.82
C ASN A 166 7.98 42.80 -45.92
N GLY A 167 7.03 43.65 -46.29
CA GLY A 167 5.63 43.54 -45.85
C GLY A 167 4.82 44.84 -45.97
N ALA A 168 4.29 45.13 -47.15
CA ALA A 168 3.25 46.14 -47.39
C ALA A 168 1.86 45.47 -47.51
N PRO A 169 0.73 46.20 -47.59
CA PRO A 169 0.46 47.59 -47.18
C PRO A 169 -0.81 47.72 -46.30
N GLY A 170 -0.89 48.78 -45.49
CA GLY A 170 -2.12 49.25 -44.87
C GLY A 170 -2.50 50.62 -45.43
N ASN A 171 -3.67 50.68 -46.08
CA ASN A 171 -4.28 51.86 -46.69
C ASN A 171 -4.36 53.05 -45.72
N GLY A 172 -3.62 54.12 -46.01
CA GLY A 172 -3.79 55.44 -45.40
C GLY A 172 -4.34 56.40 -46.44
N ALA A 173 -5.65 56.63 -46.42
CA ALA A 173 -6.34 57.55 -47.30
C ALA A 173 -5.84 58.98 -47.09
N ALA A 174 -5.26 59.55 -48.15
CA ALA A 174 -4.95 60.96 -48.25
C ALA A 174 -6.25 61.78 -48.25
N GLY A 175 -6.53 62.45 -47.14
CA GLY A 175 -7.56 63.48 -47.07
C GLY A 175 -7.08 64.75 -47.78
N ASN A 176 -7.63 64.99 -48.96
CA ASN A 176 -7.54 66.26 -49.68
C ASN A 176 -8.16 67.38 -48.84
N GLY A 177 -7.33 68.20 -48.21
CA GLY A 177 -7.70 69.51 -47.68
C GLY A 177 -7.47 70.58 -48.73
N ALA A 178 -8.38 70.69 -49.70
CA ALA A 178 -8.42 71.80 -50.65
C ALA A 178 -8.88 73.07 -49.91
N ALA A 179 -7.91 73.86 -49.41
CA ALA A 179 -8.16 75.22 -48.98
C ALA A 179 -8.31 76.11 -50.23
N GLY A 180 -9.56 76.30 -50.67
CA GLY A 180 -9.91 77.36 -51.61
C GLY A 180 -9.69 78.71 -50.94
N ASN A 181 -8.55 79.35 -51.22
CA ASN A 181 -8.37 80.77 -50.94
C ASN A 181 -9.24 81.57 -51.92
N GLY A 182 -10.49 81.83 -51.50
CA GLY A 182 -11.28 82.92 -52.04
C GLY A 182 -10.55 84.22 -51.75
N ALA A 183 -9.92 84.78 -52.77
CA ALA A 183 -9.30 86.09 -52.77
C ALA A 183 -10.32 87.16 -52.36
N THR A 184 -10.33 87.51 -51.08
CA THR A 184 -10.82 88.81 -50.61
C THR A 184 -9.61 89.74 -50.60
N GLY A 185 -9.79 90.94 -51.17
CA GLY A 185 -8.72 91.89 -51.45
C GLY A 185 -7.82 92.10 -50.24
N ASN A 186 -6.51 91.88 -50.45
CA ASN A 186 -5.48 92.09 -49.46
C ASN A 186 -5.32 93.60 -49.20
N ALA A 187 -6.18 94.16 -48.37
CA ALA A 187 -5.92 95.41 -47.69
C ALA A 187 -5.03 95.10 -46.48
N PRO A 188 -4.00 95.91 -46.20
CA PRO A 188 -2.99 95.61 -45.17
C PRO A 188 -3.64 95.26 -43.82
N PRO A 189 -3.05 94.33 -43.04
CA PRO A 189 -3.54 94.01 -41.71
C PRO A 189 -3.49 95.28 -40.85
N LEU A 190 -4.62 95.61 -40.21
CA LEU A 190 -4.69 96.73 -39.28
C LEU A 190 -3.80 96.41 -38.07
N PRO A 191 -3.14 97.41 -37.46
CA PRO A 191 -2.31 97.20 -36.28
C PRO A 191 -3.16 96.52 -35.20
N ALA A 192 -2.71 95.35 -34.74
CA ALA A 192 -3.48 94.49 -33.84
C ALA A 192 -3.66 95.22 -32.49
N PRO A 193 -4.88 95.63 -32.14
CA PRO A 193 -5.15 96.18 -30.82
C PRO A 193 -5.17 95.05 -29.77
N VAL A 194 -4.92 95.41 -28.52
CA VAL A 194 -4.87 94.46 -27.37
C VAL A 194 -6.19 93.70 -27.20
N ASP A 195 -7.31 94.32 -27.60
CA ASP A 195 -8.62 93.68 -27.75
C ASP A 195 -9.31 94.19 -29.04
N LYS A 196 -9.63 93.27 -29.96
CA LYS A 196 -10.29 93.58 -31.24
C LYS A 196 -11.72 94.07 -31.05
N LEU A 197 -12.40 93.63 -29.99
CA LEU A 197 -13.75 94.08 -29.64
C LEU A 197 -13.72 95.54 -29.19
N ASP A 198 -12.68 95.92 -28.44
CA ASP A 198 -12.47 97.28 -27.96
C ASP A 198 -12.12 98.21 -29.12
N ALA A 199 -11.25 97.79 -30.02
CA ALA A 199 -10.94 98.59 -31.20
C ALA A 199 -12.13 98.75 -32.15
N ALA A 200 -13.00 97.74 -32.28
CA ALA A 200 -14.25 97.87 -33.00
C ALA A 200 -15.20 98.87 -32.32
N ALA A 201 -15.30 98.84 -30.99
CA ALA A 201 -16.11 99.77 -30.21
C ALA A 201 -15.60 101.22 -30.31
N VAL A 202 -14.28 101.43 -30.20
CA VAL A 202 -13.65 102.75 -30.33
C VAL A 202 -13.82 103.30 -31.74
N ALA A 203 -13.58 102.49 -32.77
CA ALA A 203 -13.74 102.91 -34.17
C ALA A 203 -15.18 103.37 -34.49
N LEU A 204 -16.19 102.73 -33.88
CA LEU A 204 -17.59 103.17 -34.01
C LEU A 204 -17.86 104.50 -33.29
N LEU A 205 -17.26 104.71 -32.12
CA LEU A 205 -17.43 105.92 -31.32
C LEU A 205 -16.72 107.14 -31.91
N THR A 206 -15.54 106.96 -32.49
CA THR A 206 -14.74 108.02 -33.13
C THR A 206 -15.14 108.28 -34.58
N GLY A 207 -15.96 107.41 -35.18
CA GLY A 207 -16.41 107.55 -36.57
C GLY A 207 -15.32 107.23 -37.60
N ASP A 208 -14.38 106.34 -37.24
CA ASP A 208 -13.29 105.92 -38.10
C ASP A 208 -13.85 105.28 -39.40
N PRO A 209 -13.35 105.66 -40.60
CA PRO A 209 -13.76 105.06 -41.87
C PRO A 209 -13.60 103.53 -41.92
N LEU A 210 -12.76 102.93 -41.08
CA LEU A 210 -12.50 101.49 -41.01
C LEU A 210 -13.34 100.75 -39.95
N ALA A 211 -14.31 101.41 -39.31
CA ALA A 211 -15.13 100.81 -38.25
C ALA A 211 -15.84 99.51 -38.68
N ALA A 212 -16.44 99.48 -39.87
CA ALA A 212 -17.12 98.29 -40.39
C ALA A 212 -16.19 97.08 -40.55
N ARG A 213 -14.93 97.32 -40.94
CA ARG A 213 -13.91 96.27 -41.08
C ARG A 213 -13.49 95.71 -39.72
N ARG A 214 -13.29 96.58 -38.72
CA ARG A 214 -12.92 96.15 -37.36
C ARG A 214 -14.06 95.37 -36.67
N VAL A 215 -15.32 95.72 -36.91
CA VAL A 215 -16.48 94.95 -36.43
C VAL A 215 -16.48 93.53 -37.03
N ALA A 216 -16.29 93.39 -38.34
CA ALA A 216 -16.21 92.08 -38.99
C ALA A 216 -15.02 91.24 -38.49
N GLU A 217 -13.86 91.84 -38.22
CA GLU A 217 -12.70 91.14 -37.65
C GLU A 217 -12.94 90.66 -36.21
N ALA A 218 -13.70 91.41 -35.40
CA ALA A 218 -14.11 91.02 -34.06
C ALA A 218 -15.13 89.87 -34.08
N GLU A 219 -16.11 89.91 -34.98
CA GLU A 219 -17.08 88.82 -35.22
C GLU A 219 -16.39 87.52 -35.61
N GLN A 220 -15.52 87.56 -36.63
CA GLN A 220 -14.76 86.40 -37.07
C GLN A 220 -13.89 85.82 -35.97
N THR A 221 -13.32 86.66 -35.10
CA THR A 221 -12.53 86.19 -33.95
C THR A 221 -13.42 85.51 -32.90
N GLY A 222 -14.64 86.00 -32.68
CA GLY A 222 -15.65 85.38 -31.83
C GLY A 222 -16.12 84.03 -32.35
N ASP A 223 -16.46 83.93 -33.64
CA ASP A 223 -16.87 82.68 -34.30
C ASP A 223 -15.74 81.63 -34.29
N LEU A 224 -14.49 82.06 -34.49
CA LEU A 224 -13.34 81.16 -34.36
C LEU A 224 -13.15 80.68 -32.92
N SER A 225 -13.49 81.50 -31.92
CA SER A 225 -13.40 81.10 -30.50
C SER A 225 -14.49 80.10 -30.10
N SER A 226 -15.72 80.24 -30.61
CA SER A 226 -16.81 79.29 -30.37
C SER A 226 -16.53 77.96 -31.05
N LEU A 227 -16.11 77.96 -32.32
CA LEU A 227 -15.72 76.75 -33.04
C LEU A 227 -14.55 76.01 -32.36
N ARG A 228 -13.59 76.75 -31.78
CA ARG A 228 -12.52 76.16 -30.97
C ARG A 228 -13.05 75.51 -29.70
N ALA A 229 -13.98 76.17 -28.99
CA ALA A 229 -14.60 75.60 -27.79
C ALA A 229 -15.41 74.33 -28.11
N GLU A 230 -16.19 74.32 -29.20
CA GLU A 230 -16.92 73.14 -29.67
C GLU A 230 -15.98 72.00 -30.06
N ARG A 231 -14.87 72.33 -30.75
CA ARG A 231 -13.82 71.36 -31.09
C ARG A 231 -13.20 70.78 -29.83
N ASP A 232 -12.83 71.62 -28.85
CA ASP A 232 -12.18 71.18 -27.62
C ASP A 232 -13.12 70.31 -26.78
N GLU A 233 -14.42 70.63 -26.76
CA GLU A 233 -15.44 69.78 -26.14
C GLU A 233 -15.60 68.44 -26.88
N ALA A 234 -15.59 68.44 -28.22
CA ALA A 234 -15.66 67.22 -29.01
C ALA A 234 -14.41 66.33 -28.79
N ILE A 235 -13.21 66.92 -28.73
CA ILE A 235 -11.97 66.22 -28.41
C ILE A 235 -12.06 65.61 -27.01
N ALA A 236 -12.50 66.38 -26.00
CA ALA A 236 -12.67 65.86 -24.64
C ALA A 236 -13.68 64.70 -24.58
N LYS A 237 -14.74 64.71 -25.40
CA LYS A 237 -15.68 63.58 -25.53
C LYS A 237 -15.01 62.37 -26.17
N VAL A 238 -14.21 62.56 -27.23
CA VAL A 238 -13.47 61.47 -27.89
C VAL A 238 -12.47 60.85 -26.91
N ASP A 239 -11.71 61.66 -26.17
CA ASP A 239 -10.74 61.18 -25.18
C ASP A 239 -11.43 60.39 -24.07
N LYS A 240 -12.59 60.88 -23.59
CA LYS A 240 -13.39 60.17 -22.59
C LYS A 240 -13.89 58.81 -23.10
N VAL A 241 -14.47 58.76 -24.29
CA VAL A 241 -14.98 57.51 -24.88
C VAL A 241 -13.84 56.55 -25.18
N THR A 242 -12.68 57.05 -25.61
CA THR A 242 -11.49 56.24 -25.85
C THR A 242 -10.99 55.62 -24.55
N ALA A 243 -10.92 56.39 -23.46
CA ALA A 243 -10.54 55.87 -22.15
C ALA A 243 -11.57 54.86 -21.60
N GLU A 244 -12.87 55.04 -21.83
CA GLU A 244 -13.91 54.07 -21.48
C GLU A 244 -13.77 52.78 -22.30
N LEU A 245 -13.48 52.88 -23.59
CA LEU A 245 -13.23 51.73 -24.46
C LEU A 245 -11.99 50.95 -24.02
N GLU A 246 -10.89 51.62 -23.71
CA GLU A 246 -9.66 50.99 -23.22
C GLU A 246 -9.90 50.26 -21.88
N ARG A 247 -10.67 50.85 -20.97
CA ARG A 247 -11.06 50.17 -19.70
C ARG A 247 -11.91 48.94 -19.96
N ALA A 248 -12.95 49.05 -20.79
CA ALA A 248 -13.81 47.91 -21.13
C ALA A 248 -13.02 46.79 -21.85
N GLN A 249 -12.05 47.16 -22.70
CA GLN A 249 -11.16 46.20 -23.34
C GLN A 249 -10.22 45.52 -22.33
N ALA A 250 -9.67 46.27 -21.38
CA ALA A 250 -8.84 45.72 -20.31
C ALA A 250 -9.64 44.74 -19.42
N GLU A 251 -10.85 45.11 -19.02
CA GLU A 251 -11.77 44.24 -18.27
C GLU A 251 -12.11 42.96 -19.06
N LEU A 252 -12.39 43.08 -20.36
CA LEU A 252 -12.66 41.93 -21.23
C LEU A 252 -11.45 40.98 -21.33
N VAL A 253 -10.23 41.52 -21.40
CA VAL A 253 -9.00 40.71 -21.42
C VAL A 253 -8.82 39.99 -20.10
N GLU A 254 -9.00 40.69 -18.97
CA GLU A 254 -8.89 40.11 -17.64
C GLU A 254 -9.92 38.99 -17.41
N GLU A 255 -11.18 39.21 -17.77
CA GLU A 255 -12.23 38.17 -17.68
C GLU A 255 -11.94 36.97 -18.58
N ARG A 256 -11.38 37.19 -19.78
CA ARG A 256 -10.96 36.09 -20.66
C ARG A 256 -9.79 35.31 -20.09
N GLU A 257 -8.83 35.97 -19.44
CA GLU A 257 -7.72 35.32 -18.75
C GLU A 257 -8.20 34.52 -17.55
N ARG A 258 -9.09 35.09 -16.73
CA ARG A 258 -9.77 34.38 -15.63
C ARG A 258 -10.50 33.14 -16.15
N ALA A 259 -11.32 33.26 -17.20
CA ALA A 259 -12.03 32.13 -17.79
C ALA A 259 -11.07 31.05 -18.33
N ARG A 260 -9.98 31.44 -19.01
CA ARG A 260 -8.95 30.51 -19.48
C ARG A 260 -8.24 29.80 -18.34
N SER A 261 -7.94 30.50 -17.24
CA SER A 261 -7.28 29.90 -16.07
C SER A 261 -8.18 28.84 -15.41
N VAL A 262 -9.47 29.13 -15.23
CA VAL A 262 -10.44 28.18 -14.67
C VAL A 262 -10.57 26.93 -15.55
N VAL A 263 -10.65 27.11 -16.88
CA VAL A 263 -10.70 25.97 -17.81
C VAL A 263 -9.41 25.15 -17.75
N ALA A 264 -8.24 25.80 -17.69
CA ALA A 264 -6.96 25.13 -17.58
C ALA A 264 -6.81 24.34 -16.27
N GLU A 265 -7.25 24.90 -15.14
CA GLU A 265 -7.29 24.24 -13.84
C GLU A 265 -8.21 23.02 -13.84
N GLN A 266 -9.46 23.18 -14.30
CA GLN A 266 -10.41 22.06 -14.42
C GLN A 266 -9.88 20.96 -15.36
N GLN A 267 -9.23 21.35 -16.47
CA GLN A 267 -8.64 20.39 -17.38
C GLN A 267 -7.45 19.67 -16.75
N ALA A 268 -6.62 20.35 -15.96
CA ALA A 268 -5.52 19.73 -15.21
C ALA A 268 -6.04 18.76 -14.14
N GLU A 269 -7.07 19.15 -13.39
CA GLU A 269 -7.75 18.28 -12.41
C GLU A 269 -8.37 17.05 -13.09
N TYR A 270 -9.06 17.24 -14.21
CA TYR A 270 -9.62 16.13 -14.98
C TYR A 270 -8.53 15.17 -15.47
N GLN A 271 -7.42 15.68 -16.00
CA GLN A 271 -6.29 14.83 -16.41
C GLN A 271 -5.66 14.12 -15.21
N GLN A 272 -5.56 14.78 -14.05
CA GLN A 272 -5.07 14.15 -12.83
C GLN A 272 -6.02 13.04 -12.34
N MET A 273 -7.33 13.28 -12.33
CA MET A 273 -8.34 12.27 -11.99
C MET A 273 -8.30 11.09 -12.96
N ARG A 274 -8.23 11.36 -14.27
CA ARG A 274 -8.11 10.33 -15.31
C ARG A 274 -6.83 9.50 -15.15
N ARG A 275 -5.69 10.13 -14.84
CA ARG A 275 -4.44 9.43 -14.53
C ARG A 275 -4.59 8.55 -13.30
N ARG A 276 -5.15 9.06 -12.19
CA ARG A 276 -5.40 8.26 -10.98
C ARG A 276 -6.31 7.06 -11.23
N VAL A 277 -7.41 7.24 -11.98
CA VAL A 277 -8.32 6.15 -12.35
C VAL A 277 -7.59 5.13 -13.23
N SER A 278 -6.79 5.57 -14.20
CA SER A 278 -5.99 4.68 -15.04
C SER A 278 -4.93 3.91 -14.23
N GLU A 279 -4.25 4.58 -13.29
CA GLU A 279 -3.28 3.96 -12.38
C GLU A 279 -3.95 2.94 -11.45
N GLN A 280 -5.11 3.27 -10.88
CA GLN A 280 -5.90 2.34 -10.07
C GLN A 280 -6.39 1.15 -10.90
N GLY A 281 -6.84 1.38 -12.14
CA GLY A 281 -7.22 0.32 -13.07
C GLY A 281 -6.06 -0.60 -13.42
N ALA A 282 -4.87 -0.04 -13.67
CA ALA A 282 -3.65 -0.82 -13.92
C ALA A 282 -3.24 -1.63 -12.69
N ARG A 283 -3.25 -1.03 -11.49
CA ARG A 283 -2.96 -1.72 -10.22
C ARG A 283 -3.95 -2.84 -9.92
N LEU A 284 -5.23 -2.63 -10.19
CA LEU A 284 -6.26 -3.65 -10.02
C LEU A 284 -6.02 -4.82 -11.00
N ARG A 285 -5.72 -4.52 -12.27
CA ARG A 285 -5.41 -5.56 -13.26
C ARG A 285 -4.20 -6.39 -12.84
N THR A 286 -3.09 -5.75 -12.45
CA THR A 286 -1.91 -6.49 -11.97
C THR A 286 -2.20 -7.29 -10.69
N ALA A 287 -3.03 -6.78 -9.78
CA ALA A 287 -3.44 -7.52 -8.59
C ALA A 287 -4.33 -8.74 -8.92
N LEU A 288 -5.19 -8.64 -9.94
CA LEU A 288 -6.02 -9.76 -10.40
C LEU A 288 -5.17 -10.80 -11.14
N ASP A 289 -4.24 -10.38 -11.98
CA ASP A 289 -3.32 -11.28 -12.70
C ASP A 289 -2.44 -12.06 -11.71
N THR A 290 -1.82 -11.37 -10.74
CA THR A 290 -1.03 -12.02 -9.68
C THR A 290 -1.86 -12.95 -8.80
N ARG A 291 -3.12 -12.60 -8.51
CA ARG A 291 -4.03 -13.51 -7.80
C ARG A 291 -4.31 -14.77 -8.63
N ALA A 292 -4.57 -14.63 -9.93
CA ALA A 292 -4.83 -15.77 -10.80
C ALA A 292 -3.60 -16.69 -10.89
N GLU A 293 -2.40 -16.12 -11.01
CA GLU A 293 -1.13 -16.87 -10.95
C GLU A 293 -1.00 -17.65 -9.63
N LEU A 294 -1.21 -16.99 -8.49
CA LEU A 294 -1.18 -17.65 -7.17
C LEU A 294 -2.25 -18.74 -7.01
N GLU A 295 -3.45 -18.54 -7.55
CA GLU A 295 -4.50 -19.57 -7.53
C GLU A 295 -4.07 -20.80 -8.32
N THR A 296 -3.42 -20.63 -9.48
CA THR A 296 -2.87 -21.75 -10.26
C THR A 296 -1.71 -22.45 -9.54
N GLU A 297 -0.81 -21.70 -8.89
CA GLU A 297 0.30 -22.26 -8.12
C GLU A 297 -0.21 -23.06 -6.91
N VAL A 298 -1.17 -22.52 -6.16
CA VAL A 298 -1.80 -23.22 -5.03
C VAL A 298 -2.50 -24.49 -5.50
N ALA A 299 -3.20 -24.46 -6.64
CA ALA A 299 -3.83 -25.65 -7.21
C ALA A 299 -2.78 -26.72 -7.59
N ALA A 300 -1.66 -26.32 -8.20
CA ALA A 300 -0.57 -27.23 -8.54
C ALA A 300 0.10 -27.84 -7.30
N LEU A 301 0.34 -27.03 -6.26
CA LEU A 301 0.90 -27.49 -4.99
C LEU A 301 -0.03 -28.48 -4.27
N ARG A 302 -1.34 -28.22 -4.28
CA ARG A 302 -2.36 -29.12 -3.72
C ARG A 302 -2.41 -30.43 -4.50
N ALA A 303 -2.47 -30.39 -5.82
CA ALA A 303 -2.44 -31.59 -6.66
C ALA A 303 -1.17 -32.43 -6.39
N GLY A 304 0.00 -31.78 -6.34
CA GLY A 304 1.25 -32.47 -6.02
C GLY A 304 1.29 -33.03 -4.58
N ALA A 305 0.62 -32.40 -3.62
CA ALA A 305 0.50 -32.93 -2.26
C ALA A 305 -0.44 -34.15 -2.21
N ASP A 306 -1.56 -34.09 -2.93
CA ASP A 306 -2.53 -35.19 -3.03
C ASP A 306 -1.91 -36.41 -3.71
N GLU A 307 -1.11 -36.21 -4.77
CA GLU A 307 -0.34 -37.28 -5.41
C GLU A 307 0.67 -37.93 -4.46
N ARG A 308 1.43 -37.14 -3.70
CA ARG A 308 2.37 -37.67 -2.69
C ARG A 308 1.66 -38.44 -1.58
N LEU A 309 0.50 -37.97 -1.14
CA LEU A 309 -0.33 -38.65 -0.14
C LEU A 309 -0.91 -39.96 -0.70
N ALA A 310 -1.38 -39.97 -1.94
CA ALA A 310 -1.87 -41.16 -2.60
C ALA A 310 -0.76 -42.21 -2.77
N ALA A 311 0.44 -41.79 -3.19
CA ALA A 311 1.61 -42.65 -3.30
C ALA A 311 1.99 -43.25 -1.94
N ALA A 312 2.10 -42.42 -0.90
CA ALA A 312 2.44 -42.87 0.45
C ALA A 312 1.38 -43.85 1.03
N ARG A 313 0.09 -43.62 0.75
CA ARG A 313 -0.99 -44.54 1.14
C ARG A 313 -0.87 -45.88 0.41
N ALA A 314 -0.60 -45.86 -0.89
CA ALA A 314 -0.40 -47.07 -1.68
C ALA A 314 0.85 -47.85 -1.24
N ASP A 315 1.94 -47.16 -0.88
CA ASP A 315 3.12 -47.79 -0.28
C ASP A 315 2.79 -48.45 1.06
N ALA A 316 2.08 -47.74 1.95
CA ALA A 316 1.68 -48.27 3.24
C ALA A 316 0.74 -49.48 3.11
N GLU A 317 -0.16 -49.48 2.13
CA GLU A 317 -1.03 -50.62 1.81
C GLU A 317 -0.21 -51.83 1.33
N ARG A 318 0.73 -51.62 0.39
CA ARG A 318 1.64 -52.68 -0.08
C ARG A 318 2.46 -53.29 1.07
N GLU A 319 2.98 -52.47 1.98
CA GLU A 319 3.73 -52.95 3.13
C GLU A 319 2.85 -53.74 4.11
N ARG A 320 1.59 -53.31 4.32
CA ARG A 320 0.61 -54.06 5.11
C ARG A 320 0.29 -55.41 4.47
N GLU A 321 0.02 -55.45 3.17
CA GLU A 321 -0.23 -56.68 2.43
C GLU A 321 0.95 -57.66 2.51
N ARG A 322 2.18 -57.15 2.39
CA ARG A 322 3.41 -57.94 2.56
C ARG A 322 3.51 -58.52 3.98
N ALA A 323 3.32 -57.69 5.01
CA ALA A 323 3.37 -58.12 6.40
C ALA A 323 2.26 -59.15 6.72
N ASP A 324 1.06 -58.98 6.17
CA ASP A 324 -0.05 -59.92 6.38
C ASP A 324 0.12 -61.21 5.58
N ALA A 325 0.75 -61.17 4.41
CA ALA A 325 1.17 -62.37 3.70
C ALA A 325 2.26 -63.14 4.48
N GLU A 326 3.24 -62.44 5.05
CA GLU A 326 4.26 -63.04 5.89
C GLU A 326 3.67 -63.66 7.16
N ARG A 327 2.79 -62.95 7.86
CA ARG A 327 2.03 -63.48 9.00
C ARG A 327 1.25 -64.73 8.64
N ARG A 328 0.51 -64.72 7.52
CA ARG A 328 -0.22 -65.91 7.04
C ARG A 328 0.69 -67.10 6.75
N ARG A 329 1.88 -66.86 6.17
CA ARG A 329 2.88 -67.91 5.94
C ARG A 329 3.43 -68.46 7.26
N ALA A 330 3.73 -67.58 8.22
CA ALA A 330 4.20 -67.99 9.55
C ALA A 330 3.14 -68.81 10.29
N ASP A 331 1.88 -68.39 10.25
CA ASP A 331 0.75 -69.11 10.85
C ASP A 331 0.54 -70.47 10.19
N ALA A 332 0.63 -70.56 8.85
CA ALA A 332 0.53 -71.82 8.12
C ALA A 332 1.66 -72.77 8.51
N ALA A 333 2.92 -72.30 8.54
CA ALA A 333 4.07 -73.09 8.96
C ALA A 333 3.92 -73.56 10.43
N ALA A 334 3.42 -72.70 11.32
CA ALA A 334 3.16 -73.08 12.72
C ALA A 334 2.09 -74.18 12.83
N ARG A 335 1.02 -74.11 12.03
CA ARG A 335 -0.01 -75.16 11.95
C ARG A 335 0.55 -76.47 11.41
N GLU A 336 1.37 -76.42 10.36
CA GLU A 336 2.04 -77.62 9.82
C GLU A 336 2.95 -78.28 10.84
N VAL A 337 3.77 -77.51 11.56
CA VAL A 337 4.63 -78.02 12.64
C VAL A 337 3.80 -78.62 13.77
N ALA A 338 2.69 -77.98 14.15
CA ALA A 338 1.78 -78.51 15.16
C ALA A 338 1.14 -79.84 14.72
N ALA A 339 0.67 -79.93 13.48
CA ALA A 339 0.12 -81.14 12.89
C ALA A 339 1.17 -82.27 12.83
N ALA A 340 2.39 -81.96 12.39
CA ALA A 340 3.50 -82.93 12.37
C ALA A 340 3.86 -83.45 13.76
N ARG A 341 3.88 -82.57 14.79
CA ARG A 341 4.08 -82.97 16.19
C ARG A 341 2.96 -83.86 16.70
N GLN A 342 1.70 -83.56 16.35
CA GLN A 342 0.55 -84.37 16.75
C GLN A 342 0.60 -85.75 16.09
N ALA A 343 0.86 -85.82 14.77
CA ALA A 343 1.05 -87.08 14.06
C ALA A 343 2.21 -87.90 14.64
N ALA A 344 3.33 -87.26 14.99
CA ALA A 344 4.46 -87.95 15.64
C ALA A 344 4.09 -88.49 17.04
N ARG A 345 3.24 -87.77 17.80
CA ARG A 345 2.72 -88.26 19.10
C ARG A 345 1.76 -89.44 18.91
N GLU A 346 0.88 -89.37 17.93
CA GLU A 346 -0.04 -90.46 17.59
C GLU A 346 0.69 -91.71 17.09
N ALA A 347 1.72 -91.54 16.25
CA ALA A 347 2.60 -92.62 15.83
C ALA A 347 3.32 -93.26 17.02
N ARG A 348 3.91 -92.45 17.92
CA ARG A 348 4.54 -92.96 19.15
C ARG A 348 3.55 -93.70 20.05
N ARG A 349 2.32 -93.20 20.21
CA ARG A 349 1.26 -93.90 20.95
C ARG A 349 0.89 -95.23 20.28
N GLY A 350 0.80 -95.24 18.95
CA GLY A 350 0.59 -96.47 18.18
C GLY A 350 1.73 -97.47 18.36
N ASP A 351 2.98 -97.00 18.35
CA ASP A 351 4.17 -97.79 18.62
C ASP A 351 4.20 -98.28 20.08
N GLU A 352 3.78 -97.47 21.04
CA GLU A 352 3.63 -97.85 22.46
C GLU A 352 2.57 -98.94 22.64
N VAL A 353 1.38 -98.80 22.04
CA VAL A 353 0.33 -99.85 22.07
C VAL A 353 0.80 -101.12 21.37
N ARG A 354 1.51 -101.00 20.24
CA ARG A 354 2.10 -102.16 19.55
C ARG A 354 3.17 -102.82 20.41
N LEU A 355 4.02 -102.04 21.08
CA LEU A 355 5.03 -102.54 22.00
C LEU A 355 4.36 -103.23 23.19
N GLU A 356 3.29 -102.67 23.74
CA GLU A 356 2.49 -103.29 24.80
C GLU A 356 1.93 -104.64 24.36
N LEU A 357 1.27 -104.72 23.20
CA LEU A 357 0.77 -105.98 22.64
C LEU A 357 1.90 -106.99 22.35
N LEU A 358 3.05 -106.53 21.83
CA LEU A 358 4.21 -107.39 21.61
C LEU A 358 4.82 -107.87 22.94
N LEU A 359 4.87 -107.02 23.97
CA LEU A 359 5.31 -107.39 25.30
C LEU A 359 4.30 -108.29 26.01
N ASP A 360 3.00 -108.17 25.75
CA ASP A 360 1.96 -109.08 26.23
C ASP A 360 2.04 -110.42 25.53
N THR A 361 2.32 -110.45 24.22
CA THR A 361 2.54 -111.71 23.48
C THR A 361 3.85 -112.39 23.88
N VAL A 362 4.94 -111.63 24.04
CA VAL A 362 6.21 -112.13 24.58
C VAL A 362 6.07 -112.49 26.05
N GLY A 363 5.31 -111.74 26.83
CA GLY A 363 4.99 -112.02 28.24
C GLY A 363 4.15 -113.26 28.40
N GLY A 364 3.16 -113.47 27.51
CA GLY A 364 2.39 -114.71 27.40
C GLY A 364 3.24 -115.89 26.93
N ALA A 365 4.14 -115.67 25.97
CA ALA A 365 5.09 -116.69 25.51
C ALA A 365 6.12 -117.03 26.59
N ILE A 366 6.63 -116.06 27.34
CA ILE A 366 7.53 -116.22 28.48
C ILE A 366 6.79 -116.81 29.67
N ALA A 367 5.53 -116.48 29.91
CA ALA A 367 4.70 -117.11 30.96
C ALA A 367 4.38 -118.57 30.61
N GLY A 368 4.14 -118.86 29.32
CA GLY A 368 4.03 -120.22 28.80
C GLY A 368 5.35 -120.98 28.95
N LEU A 369 6.46 -120.37 28.55
CA LEU A 369 7.80 -120.94 28.68
C LEU A 369 8.23 -121.08 30.15
N ARG A 370 7.85 -120.16 31.02
CA ARG A 370 8.06 -120.17 32.48
C ARG A 370 7.14 -121.16 33.20
N ARG A 371 6.00 -121.51 32.59
CA ARG A 371 5.10 -122.59 33.05
C ARG A 371 5.57 -123.95 32.54
N GLU A 372 6.28 -124.00 31.42
CA GLU A 372 7.00 -125.19 30.95
C GLU A 372 8.41 -125.35 31.58
N LEU A 373 9.03 -124.27 32.09
CA LEU A 373 10.40 -124.26 32.66
C LEU A 373 10.51 -123.83 34.14
N ASP A 374 9.42 -123.53 34.84
CA ASP A 374 9.34 -123.23 36.30
C ASP A 374 10.34 -122.18 36.86
N VAL A 375 10.47 -121.01 36.21
CA VAL A 375 11.39 -119.93 36.66
C VAL A 375 10.67 -118.66 37.10
N GLY A 376 10.52 -118.45 38.41
CA GLY A 376 9.90 -117.25 38.99
C GLY A 376 10.81 -116.02 39.17
N ALA A 377 10.29 -114.86 38.74
CA ALA A 377 10.34 -113.51 39.35
C ALA A 377 11.56 -112.56 39.16
N GLY A 378 11.27 -111.26 38.93
CA GLY A 378 12.18 -110.12 39.14
C GLY A 378 11.69 -108.78 38.54
N GLY A 379 11.11 -107.88 39.36
CA GLY A 379 10.56 -106.56 38.96
C GLY A 379 11.55 -105.35 38.99
N PRO A 380 11.07 -104.11 38.70
CA PRO A 380 11.87 -102.89 38.48
C PRO A 380 12.28 -102.13 39.77
N ARG A 381 13.27 -101.22 39.64
CA ARG A 381 14.11 -100.66 40.71
C ARG A 381 13.69 -99.25 41.21
N PRO A 382 14.02 -98.86 42.45
CA PRO A 382 13.30 -97.86 43.26
C PRO A 382 13.79 -96.39 43.20
N ALA A 383 14.62 -96.01 42.23
CA ALA A 383 15.12 -94.62 42.13
C ALA A 383 14.06 -93.63 41.59
N ASP A 384 12.91 -94.12 41.13
CA ASP A 384 11.82 -93.34 40.56
C ASP A 384 10.82 -92.79 41.61
N LEU A 385 11.10 -92.94 42.91
CA LEU A 385 10.12 -92.63 43.98
C LEU A 385 10.41 -91.38 44.84
N VAL A 386 11.43 -90.57 44.57
CA VAL A 386 11.71 -89.39 45.41
C VAL A 386 11.87 -88.12 44.58
N ALA A 387 10.74 -87.47 44.30
CA ALA A 387 10.64 -86.05 43.95
C ALA A 387 9.27 -85.52 44.38
N GLY A 388 9.17 -85.03 45.63
CA GLY A 388 7.98 -84.31 46.11
C GLY A 388 7.78 -84.30 47.62
N THR A 389 7.97 -83.11 48.20
CA THR A 389 7.33 -82.57 49.43
C THR A 389 7.64 -83.17 50.82
N ALA A 390 8.39 -82.36 51.59
CA ALA A 390 8.07 -81.77 52.90
C ALA A 390 7.71 -82.64 54.13
N THR A 391 8.56 -82.46 55.15
CA THR A 391 8.29 -82.43 56.61
C THR A 391 7.74 -83.68 57.30
N ALA A 392 8.63 -84.41 57.98
CA ALA A 392 8.36 -85.03 59.28
C ALA A 392 9.68 -85.28 60.06
N ASP A 393 9.61 -85.00 61.36
CA ASP A 393 10.66 -85.06 62.39
C ASP A 393 11.49 -86.36 62.46
N PRO A 394 12.76 -86.32 62.90
CA PRO A 394 13.61 -87.50 63.00
C PRO A 394 13.56 -88.09 64.43
N THR A 395 12.98 -89.27 64.58
CA THR A 395 13.20 -90.11 65.78
C THR A 395 13.85 -91.43 65.41
N GLY A 396 15.11 -91.57 65.82
CA GLY A 396 15.68 -92.83 66.31
C GLY A 396 16.14 -93.85 65.27
N GLY A 397 17.44 -94.16 65.27
CA GLY A 397 17.95 -95.36 64.62
C GLY A 397 19.44 -95.31 64.31
N ALA A 398 20.28 -95.29 65.34
CA ALA A 398 21.70 -95.57 65.19
C ALA A 398 21.89 -96.97 64.59
N VAL A 399 22.39 -97.05 63.36
CA VAL A 399 22.88 -98.28 62.75
C VAL A 399 24.34 -98.04 62.40
N ASN A 400 25.20 -98.94 62.91
CA ASN A 400 26.64 -98.95 62.75
C ASN A 400 27.08 -99.08 61.27
N GLY A 401 27.01 -97.99 60.51
CA GLY A 401 27.71 -97.83 59.24
C GLY A 401 29.13 -97.36 59.52
N ARG A 402 30.15 -98.03 58.94
CA ARG A 402 31.54 -97.55 58.96
C ARG A 402 31.57 -96.07 58.59
N ALA A 403 32.14 -95.24 59.46
CA ALA A 403 32.30 -93.81 59.17
C ALA A 403 33.06 -93.65 57.85
N GLY A 404 32.56 -92.79 56.96
CA GLY A 404 33.18 -92.59 55.65
C GLY A 404 34.65 -92.14 55.78
N LEU A 405 35.51 -92.65 54.92
CA LEU A 405 36.94 -92.29 54.90
C LEU A 405 37.16 -90.99 54.10
N PRO A 406 38.15 -90.16 54.47
CA PRO A 406 38.52 -89.00 53.67
C PRO A 406 39.30 -89.45 52.44
N VAL A 407 38.96 -88.89 51.28
CA VAL A 407 39.58 -89.22 49.99
C VAL A 407 40.53 -88.10 49.63
N ASP A 408 41.73 -88.13 50.22
CA ASP A 408 42.72 -87.04 50.11
C ASP A 408 43.62 -87.16 48.86
N GLY A 409 43.50 -88.24 48.07
CA GLY A 409 44.35 -88.53 46.92
C GLY A 409 43.58 -88.83 45.63
N LEU A 410 44.15 -88.45 44.49
CA LEU A 410 43.54 -88.61 43.17
C LEU A 410 43.26 -90.08 42.80
N ALA A 411 44.19 -90.99 43.13
CA ALA A 411 44.04 -92.42 42.88
C ALA A 411 42.89 -93.06 43.67
N ALA A 412 42.67 -92.61 44.92
CA ALA A 412 41.56 -93.08 45.74
C ALA A 412 40.21 -92.55 45.20
N LEU A 413 40.18 -91.31 44.72
CA LEU A 413 39.02 -90.73 44.05
C LEU A 413 38.69 -91.48 42.75
N ASP A 414 39.67 -91.78 41.91
CA ASP A 414 39.47 -92.52 40.65
C ASP A 414 38.94 -93.94 40.89
N THR A 415 39.43 -94.62 41.93
CA THR A 415 38.97 -95.97 42.29
C THR A 415 37.48 -95.97 42.69
N LEU A 416 37.05 -94.96 43.45
CA LEU A 416 35.66 -94.81 43.86
C LEU A 416 34.75 -94.37 42.71
N LEU A 417 35.23 -93.50 41.82
CA LEU A 417 34.50 -93.06 40.63
C LEU A 417 34.32 -94.18 39.59
N ALA A 418 35.18 -95.20 39.61
CA ALA A 418 35.06 -96.37 38.75
C ALA A 418 34.03 -97.41 39.25
N MET A 419 33.48 -97.25 40.46
CA MET A 419 32.49 -98.18 40.99
C MET A 419 31.13 -98.03 40.29
N PRO A 420 30.46 -99.14 39.93
CA PRO A 420 29.13 -99.08 39.34
C PRO A 420 28.15 -98.38 40.27
N SER A 421 27.34 -97.49 39.72
CA SER A 421 26.30 -96.78 40.47
C SER A 421 26.86 -95.96 41.63
N VAL A 422 28.02 -95.32 41.51
CA VAL A 422 28.47 -94.31 42.50
C VAL A 422 27.59 -93.06 42.43
N HIS A 423 27.29 -92.46 43.59
CA HIS A 423 26.62 -91.15 43.68
C HIS A 423 27.61 -90.10 44.19
N VAL A 424 27.71 -88.97 43.51
CA VAL A 424 28.61 -87.86 43.87
C VAL A 424 27.78 -86.61 44.13
N ILE A 425 27.77 -86.14 45.37
CA ILE A 425 27.18 -84.86 45.77
C ILE A 425 28.28 -83.81 45.82
N VAL A 426 28.08 -82.67 45.16
CA VAL A 426 29.05 -81.58 45.06
C VAL A 426 28.47 -80.32 45.69
N ASP A 427 29.21 -79.74 46.62
CA ASP A 427 28.96 -78.41 47.16
C ASP A 427 29.44 -77.36 46.14
N GLY A 428 28.48 -76.78 45.43
CA GLY A 428 28.71 -75.98 44.23
C GLY A 428 29.55 -74.74 44.48
N TYR A 429 29.25 -73.94 45.51
CA TYR A 429 30.00 -72.72 45.79
C TYR A 429 31.30 -72.99 46.53
N ASN A 430 31.39 -74.02 47.36
CA ASN A 430 32.66 -74.39 47.98
C ASN A 430 33.69 -74.82 46.93
N VAL A 431 33.27 -75.65 45.97
CA VAL A 431 34.13 -76.09 44.87
C VAL A 431 34.41 -74.96 43.88
N SER A 432 33.41 -74.14 43.53
CA SER A 432 33.60 -73.06 42.56
C SER A 432 34.48 -71.92 43.09
N LYS A 433 34.32 -71.50 44.36
CA LYS A 433 35.18 -70.48 44.99
C LYS A 433 36.62 -70.95 45.15
N THR A 434 36.83 -72.24 45.40
CA THR A 434 38.17 -72.83 45.49
C THR A 434 38.86 -72.91 44.12
N GLY A 435 38.09 -73.17 43.05
CA GLY A 435 38.65 -73.42 41.71
C GLY A 435 38.75 -72.20 40.81
N TYR A 436 37.82 -71.26 40.95
CA TYR A 436 37.60 -70.15 40.03
C TYR A 436 37.21 -68.85 40.77
N PRO A 437 37.98 -68.38 41.77
CA PRO A 437 37.61 -67.24 42.60
C PRO A 437 37.45 -65.94 41.81
N ASP A 438 38.19 -65.79 40.70
CA ASP A 438 38.22 -64.57 39.89
C ASP A 438 37.04 -64.42 38.91
N LEU A 439 36.18 -65.45 38.80
CA LEU A 439 35.02 -65.41 37.90
C LEU A 439 33.75 -64.91 38.61
N PRO A 440 32.81 -64.27 37.90
CA PRO A 440 31.46 -64.01 38.43
C PRO A 440 30.73 -65.30 38.83
N LEU A 441 29.84 -65.24 39.82
CA LEU A 441 29.13 -66.43 40.36
C LEU A 441 28.38 -67.23 39.29
N ALA A 442 27.79 -66.57 38.29
CA ALA A 442 27.10 -67.22 37.18
C ALA A 442 28.05 -68.01 36.26
N ASP A 443 29.25 -67.47 36.01
CA ASP A 443 30.28 -68.10 35.18
C ASP A 443 31.00 -69.21 35.93
N GLN A 444 31.25 -69.02 37.23
CA GLN A 444 31.70 -70.06 38.15
C GLN A 444 30.78 -71.30 38.08
N ARG A 445 29.47 -71.09 38.19
CA ARG A 445 28.45 -72.16 38.11
C ARG A 445 28.47 -72.86 36.75
N THR A 446 28.41 -72.09 35.67
CA THR A 446 28.37 -72.63 34.30
C THR A 446 29.62 -73.47 34.00
N ARG A 447 30.79 -72.98 34.42
CA ARG A 447 32.07 -73.68 34.25
C ARG A 447 32.15 -74.96 35.08
N LEU A 448 31.73 -74.93 36.35
CA LEU A 448 31.72 -76.11 37.22
C LEU A 448 30.77 -77.19 36.70
N VAL A 449 29.53 -76.82 36.33
CA VAL A 449 28.54 -77.77 35.80
C VAL A 449 29.01 -78.39 34.49
N GLY A 450 29.63 -77.61 33.60
CA GLY A 450 30.21 -78.12 32.34
C GLY A 450 31.32 -79.17 32.58
N GLN A 451 32.23 -78.90 33.51
CA GLN A 451 33.33 -79.83 33.84
C GLN A 451 32.84 -81.10 34.53
N LEU A 452 31.85 -80.99 35.43
CA LEU A 452 31.21 -82.14 36.05
C LEU A 452 30.42 -82.96 35.02
N GLY A 453 29.80 -82.33 34.03
CA GLY A 453 29.16 -83.01 32.91
C GLY A 453 30.14 -83.88 32.12
N ALA A 454 31.33 -83.34 31.86
CA ALA A 454 32.40 -84.10 31.22
C ALA A 454 32.92 -85.25 32.12
N LEU A 455 32.96 -85.07 33.45
CA LEU A 455 33.35 -86.12 34.40
C LEU A 455 32.31 -87.25 34.47
N GLY A 456 31.02 -86.90 34.58
CA GLY A 456 29.91 -87.86 34.60
C GLY A 456 29.82 -88.66 33.30
N ALA A 457 30.01 -88.01 32.15
CA ALA A 457 30.04 -88.70 30.86
C ALA A 457 31.20 -89.72 30.73
N ARG A 458 32.35 -89.48 31.38
CA ARG A 458 33.51 -90.39 31.34
C ARG A 458 33.43 -91.54 32.35
N THR A 459 32.82 -91.30 33.51
CA THR A 459 32.83 -92.24 34.64
C THR A 459 31.51 -92.99 34.82
N GLY A 460 30.41 -92.47 34.26
CA GLY A 460 29.07 -92.99 34.51
C GLY A 460 28.54 -92.69 35.91
N ALA A 461 29.26 -91.90 36.70
CA ALA A 461 28.84 -91.48 38.04
C ALA A 461 27.58 -90.61 37.97
N GLU A 462 26.65 -90.83 38.91
CA GLU A 462 25.52 -89.92 39.09
C GLU A 462 26.01 -88.71 39.89
N ILE A 463 25.94 -87.51 39.31
CA ILE A 463 26.46 -86.29 39.94
C ILE A 463 25.32 -85.35 40.29
N THR A 464 25.24 -84.93 41.55
CA THR A 464 24.29 -83.92 42.05
C THR A 464 25.06 -82.72 42.59
N VAL A 465 24.84 -81.54 42.02
CA VAL A 465 25.49 -80.29 42.47
C VAL A 465 24.47 -79.44 43.21
N VAL A 466 24.79 -79.02 44.43
CA VAL A 466 23.94 -78.16 45.27
C VAL A 466 24.54 -76.75 45.33
N PHE A 467 23.79 -75.72 44.95
CA PHE A 467 24.19 -74.32 45.09
C PHE A 467 23.35 -73.62 46.16
N ASP A 468 24.02 -72.81 46.99
CA ASP A 468 23.39 -72.00 48.03
C ASP A 468 22.80 -70.69 47.45
N GLY A 469 21.54 -70.40 47.72
CA GLY A 469 20.95 -69.07 47.49
C GLY A 469 19.81 -69.02 46.47
N ALA A 470 18.75 -68.34 46.89
CA ALA A 470 17.56 -68.07 46.10
C ALA A 470 17.77 -66.98 45.03
N ALA A 471 17.13 -67.21 43.88
CA ALA A 471 16.96 -66.30 42.75
C ALA A 471 18.15 -66.13 41.79
N VAL A 472 18.42 -67.19 41.02
CA VAL A 472 18.42 -67.03 39.55
C VAL A 472 17.45 -68.07 39.00
N SER A 473 16.27 -67.63 38.56
CA SER A 473 15.35 -68.45 37.76
C SER A 473 16.03 -68.82 36.45
N ALA A 474 16.84 -69.86 36.50
CA ALA A 474 17.14 -70.69 35.36
C ALA A 474 16.28 -71.93 35.55
N ALA A 475 15.37 -72.19 34.60
CA ALA A 475 14.75 -73.50 34.43
C ALA A 475 15.77 -74.61 34.72
N PRO A 476 15.39 -75.77 35.29
CA PRO A 476 16.35 -76.81 35.63
C PRO A 476 17.21 -77.07 34.40
N LEU A 477 18.45 -76.58 34.42
CA LEU A 477 19.40 -76.97 33.41
C LEU A 477 19.57 -78.44 33.70
N ARG A 478 18.95 -79.27 32.86
CA ARG A 478 19.36 -80.65 32.65
C ARG A 478 20.84 -80.52 32.30
N GLY A 479 21.70 -80.55 33.32
CA GLY A 479 23.14 -80.52 33.17
C GLY A 479 23.47 -81.61 32.18
N GLY A 480 24.27 -81.28 31.17
CA GLY A 480 24.56 -82.20 30.06
C GLY A 480 24.82 -83.61 30.60
N ARG A 481 24.06 -84.59 30.07
CA ARG A 481 24.13 -86.04 30.33
C ARG A 481 24.83 -86.43 31.65
N GLY A 482 24.08 -86.50 32.75
CA GLY A 482 24.50 -87.15 33.99
C GLY A 482 24.70 -86.23 35.21
N VAL A 483 24.48 -84.92 35.07
CA VAL A 483 24.57 -83.96 36.20
C VAL A 483 23.21 -83.36 36.54
N ARG A 484 22.79 -83.52 37.79
CA ARG A 484 21.62 -82.87 38.39
C ARG A 484 22.07 -81.63 39.16
N VAL A 485 21.43 -80.48 38.92
CA VAL A 485 21.71 -79.24 39.66
C VAL A 485 20.53 -78.91 40.55
N LEU A 486 20.78 -78.74 41.83
CA LEU A 486 19.81 -78.36 42.87
C LEU A 486 20.20 -77.00 43.43
N PHE A 487 19.19 -76.16 43.67
CA PHE A 487 19.34 -74.88 44.37
C PHE A 487 18.63 -75.00 45.71
N SER A 488 19.26 -74.49 46.77
CA SER A 488 18.58 -74.42 48.07
C SER A 488 17.43 -73.41 48.03
N GLU A 489 16.40 -73.65 48.84
CA GLU A 489 15.30 -72.71 49.02
C GLU A 489 15.77 -71.44 49.75
N ALA A 490 14.99 -70.35 49.65
CA ALA A 490 15.31 -69.09 50.31
C ALA A 490 15.42 -69.28 51.83
N GLY A 491 16.62 -69.04 52.38
CA GLY A 491 16.89 -69.19 53.82
C GLY A 491 17.43 -70.56 54.25
N VAL A 492 17.59 -71.51 53.33
CA VAL A 492 18.21 -72.81 53.59
C VAL A 492 19.63 -72.81 53.01
N ILE A 493 20.61 -73.16 53.83
CA ILE A 493 22.01 -73.26 53.39
C ILE A 493 22.19 -74.57 52.62
N ALA A 494 23.03 -74.58 51.58
CA ALA A 494 23.32 -75.78 50.79
C ALA A 494 23.76 -76.98 51.65
N ASP A 495 24.42 -76.73 52.78
CA ASP A 495 24.84 -77.72 53.76
C ASP A 495 23.70 -78.58 54.29
N ASP A 496 22.53 -78.00 54.54
CA ASP A 496 21.35 -78.72 55.04
C ASP A 496 20.75 -79.60 53.93
N VAL A 497 20.67 -79.06 52.72
CA VAL A 497 20.23 -79.82 51.53
C VAL A 497 21.17 -81.00 51.25
N ILE A 498 22.48 -80.83 51.40
CA ILE A 498 23.46 -81.90 51.27
C ILE A 498 23.25 -82.96 52.36
N ARG A 499 22.98 -82.56 53.61
CA ARG A 499 22.70 -83.50 54.71
C ARG A 499 21.45 -84.31 54.44
N ASP A 500 20.39 -83.70 53.91
CA ASP A 500 19.13 -84.38 53.57
C ASP A 500 19.29 -85.37 52.42
N LEU A 501 20.03 -84.98 51.37
CA LEU A 501 20.35 -85.88 50.26
C LEU A 501 21.17 -87.09 50.71
N VAL A 502 22.14 -86.89 51.60
CA VAL A 502 22.91 -88.00 52.20
C VAL A 502 22.02 -88.88 53.08
N ALA A 503 20.99 -88.33 53.73
CA ALA A 503 20.06 -89.09 54.56
C ALA A 503 19.10 -89.96 53.73
N ALA A 504 18.69 -89.45 52.57
CA ALA A 504 17.73 -90.10 51.69
C ALA A 504 18.35 -91.25 50.85
N GLU A 505 19.68 -91.33 50.77
CA GLU A 505 20.34 -92.33 49.93
C GLU A 505 20.29 -93.75 50.57
N PRO A 506 19.92 -94.80 49.82
CA PRO A 506 19.87 -96.17 50.33
C PRO A 506 21.24 -96.69 50.82
N LEU A 507 21.24 -97.39 51.95
CA LEU A 507 22.43 -98.02 52.52
C LEU A 507 23.01 -99.08 51.54
N GLY A 508 24.29 -98.94 51.17
CA GLY A 508 25.02 -99.91 50.33
C GLY A 508 25.54 -99.36 48.99
N ARG A 509 25.15 -98.14 48.61
CA ARG A 509 25.71 -97.44 47.44
C ARG A 509 26.92 -96.58 47.85
N PRO A 510 28.05 -96.61 47.11
CA PRO A 510 29.16 -95.69 47.37
C PRO A 510 28.71 -94.24 47.15
N LEU A 511 28.73 -93.46 48.22
CA LEU A 511 28.33 -92.04 48.24
C LEU A 511 29.54 -91.16 48.52
N LEU A 512 29.84 -90.24 47.60
CA LEU A 512 30.92 -89.27 47.74
C LEU A 512 30.33 -87.87 47.90
N VAL A 513 30.86 -87.09 48.84
CA VAL A 513 30.51 -85.69 49.05
C VAL A 513 31.75 -84.84 48.86
N ALA A 514 31.73 -83.96 47.86
CA ALA A 514 32.81 -83.03 47.58
C ALA A 514 32.54 -81.67 48.24
N THR A 515 33.23 -81.40 49.34
CA THR A 515 33.19 -80.13 50.06
C THR A 515 34.47 -79.95 50.88
N SER A 516 34.90 -78.71 51.09
CA SER A 516 35.99 -78.35 52.00
C SER A 516 35.48 -77.86 53.37
N ASP A 517 34.16 -77.79 53.58
CA ASP A 517 33.59 -77.38 54.86
C ASP A 517 33.72 -78.50 55.92
N GLN A 518 34.50 -78.24 56.97
CA GLN A 518 34.79 -79.22 58.02
C GLN A 518 33.57 -79.61 58.84
N GLU A 519 32.53 -78.78 58.89
CA GLU A 519 31.28 -79.11 59.57
C GLU A 519 30.45 -80.09 58.75
N VAL A 520 30.30 -79.84 57.45
CA VAL A 520 29.61 -80.74 56.51
C VAL A 520 30.35 -82.07 56.42
N VAL A 521 31.68 -82.06 56.27
CA VAL A 521 32.53 -83.25 56.25
C VAL A 521 32.28 -84.12 57.49
N ARG A 522 32.26 -83.53 58.69
CA ARG A 522 31.98 -84.27 59.93
C ARG A 522 30.56 -84.85 59.93
N SER A 523 29.57 -84.13 59.41
CA SER A 523 28.17 -84.56 59.38
C SER A 523 27.91 -85.71 58.42
N VAL A 524 28.41 -85.61 57.18
CA VAL A 524 28.18 -86.62 56.14
C VAL A 524 28.96 -87.91 56.41
N ARG A 525 30.16 -87.81 57.01
CA ARG A 525 30.97 -88.98 57.36
C ARG A 525 30.34 -89.83 58.46
N ARG A 526 29.64 -89.21 59.42
CA ARG A 526 28.86 -89.94 60.43
C ARG A 526 27.73 -90.78 59.81
N ARG A 527 27.28 -90.42 58.60
CA ARG A 527 26.25 -91.13 57.83
C ARG A 527 26.82 -92.11 56.80
N GLY A 528 28.14 -92.33 56.79
CA GLY A 528 28.80 -93.31 55.92
C GLY A 528 29.26 -92.80 54.56
N ALA A 529 29.09 -91.51 54.25
CA ALA A 529 29.54 -90.92 52.98
C ALA A 529 31.06 -90.60 53.00
N HIS A 530 31.73 -90.85 51.88
CA HIS A 530 33.14 -90.51 51.67
C HIS A 530 33.31 -89.02 51.37
N SER A 531 34.14 -88.30 52.13
CA SER A 531 34.38 -86.88 51.89
C SER A 531 35.56 -86.67 50.95
N VAL A 532 35.39 -85.83 49.93
CA VAL A 532 36.43 -85.44 48.98
C VAL A 532 36.73 -83.94 49.16
N PRO A 533 37.98 -83.52 49.42
CA PRO A 533 38.32 -82.11 49.45
C PRO A 533 38.10 -81.45 48.08
N SER A 534 37.63 -80.21 48.06
CA SER A 534 37.33 -79.49 46.80
C SER A 534 38.56 -79.37 45.90
N THR A 535 39.75 -79.26 46.47
CA THR A 535 41.03 -79.22 45.74
C THR A 535 41.34 -80.51 44.99
N VAL A 536 41.01 -81.67 45.56
CA VAL A 536 41.21 -82.99 44.94
C VAL A 536 40.24 -83.18 43.77
N LEU A 537 38.97 -82.81 43.96
CA LEU A 537 37.97 -82.84 42.89
C LEU A 537 38.37 -81.90 41.73
N LEU A 538 38.79 -80.67 42.04
CA LEU A 538 39.21 -79.70 41.03
C LEU A 538 40.45 -80.16 40.25
N ARG A 539 41.42 -80.80 40.93
CA ARG A 539 42.57 -81.41 40.26
C ARG A 539 42.12 -82.47 39.26
N ARG A 540 41.14 -83.31 39.63
CA ARG A 540 40.57 -84.32 38.73
C ARG A 540 39.82 -83.74 37.53
N LEU A 541 39.16 -82.61 37.72
CA LEU A 541 38.40 -81.92 36.67
C LEU A 541 39.29 -81.19 35.65
N ARG A 542 40.51 -80.80 36.04
CA ARG A 542 41.47 -80.10 35.17
C ARG A 542 42.28 -81.01 34.25
N GLY A 543 42.26 -82.33 34.49
CA GLY A 543 43.04 -83.32 33.74
C GLY A 543 44.03 -84.01 34.65
#